data_AF-A0A661PQW9-F1
#
_entry.id   AF-A0A661PQW9-F1
#
_cell.length_a   1.000
_cell.length_b   1.000
_cell.length_c   1.000
_cell.angle_alpha   90.00
_cell.angle_beta   90.00
_cell.angle_gamma   90.00
#
_symmetry.space_group_name_H-M   'P 1'
#
loop_
_entity.id
_entity.type
_entity.pdbx_description
1 polymer ?
#
loop_
_entity_poly.entity_id
_entity_poly.type
_entity_poly.pdbx_seq_one_letter_code
_entity_poly.pdbx_strand_id
1 'polypeptide(L)'
;MRLRVTSIFIVLIGLMLCCSAALAQAEGKFKLKPGARGKLCLSCHSAFSEKMNAKHIHTPLAKGDCSGCHNPHASNHAMMMDGDADSICYKCHDSVVPEAAASVHQMVADGECTACHDPHASAYPGNLIKGGSELCFECHQELGEKITSNKYSHSPVKKNCLRCHTPHASEKSASLLKKEEPGLCLDCHKTSSGGFKKSHRNYPVEQGRCSSCHDPHGSNSGAILADNVHEPITNGMCNQCHNEPNSADPFAVKKDGFELCQGCHYEMINEAFSKNRLHWPLVDKTGCINCHTPHASSEDGLLRDSMLNVCGKCHSDTLARQDRSQTKHKPITDGECTVCHSPHASDNPFMQKEATVIAICGQCHDWQTHSSHPIGAEVLDPRNLNLALDCLSCHRTHGTEYTKFLHFSDIQSLCVQCHKKYRR
;
A
#
# COMPACT_ATOMS: atom_id res chain seq x y z
N MET A 1 70.03 55.19 -2.82
CA MET A 1 69.18 54.08 -3.28
C MET A 1 69.15 52.84 -2.37
N ARG A 2 69.78 52.86 -1.17
CA ARG A 2 69.83 51.69 -0.25
C ARG A 2 68.91 51.78 0.99
N LEU A 3 68.36 52.95 1.31
CA LEU A 3 67.46 53.12 2.47
C LEU A 3 65.97 52.85 2.18
N ARG A 4 65.54 52.74 0.91
CA ARG A 4 64.13 52.46 0.57
C ARG A 4 63.78 50.98 0.46
N VAL A 5 64.78 50.10 0.35
CA VAL A 5 64.57 48.65 0.16
C VAL A 5 64.38 47.93 1.51
N THR A 6 65.04 48.40 2.57
CA THR A 6 64.91 47.85 3.93
C THR A 6 63.55 48.14 4.56
N SER A 7 62.95 49.30 4.30
CA SER A 7 61.61 49.63 4.82
C SER A 7 60.49 48.81 4.17
N ILE A 8 60.64 48.42 2.90
CA ILE A 8 59.64 47.61 2.20
C ILE A 8 59.70 46.15 2.66
N PHE A 9 60.89 45.62 2.95
CA PHE A 9 61.06 44.26 3.48
C PHE A 9 60.50 44.10 4.90
N ILE A 10 60.65 45.11 5.76
CA ILE A 10 60.11 45.08 7.12
C ILE A 10 58.57 45.16 7.11
N VAL A 11 57.97 45.92 6.19
CA VAL A 11 56.51 46.00 6.03
C VAL A 11 55.94 44.70 5.46
N LEU A 12 56.62 44.04 4.52
CA LEU A 12 56.18 42.75 3.96
C LEU A 12 56.28 41.59 4.96
N ILE A 13 57.32 41.55 5.80
CA ILE A 13 57.43 40.55 6.88
C ILE A 13 56.36 40.81 7.97
N GLY A 14 56.09 42.09 8.29
CA GLY A 14 54.98 42.45 9.18
C GLY A 14 53.60 42.03 8.65
N LEU A 15 53.36 42.18 7.34
CA LEU A 15 52.11 41.74 6.71
C LEU A 15 51.97 40.21 6.69
N MET A 16 53.08 39.48 6.50
CA MET A 16 53.09 38.01 6.49
C MET A 16 52.91 37.42 7.92
N LEU A 17 53.40 38.09 8.95
CA LEU A 17 53.15 37.76 10.36
C LEU A 17 51.72 38.12 10.82
N CYS A 18 51.11 39.18 10.26
CA CYS A 18 49.70 39.50 10.53
C CYS A 18 48.72 38.56 9.81
N CYS A 19 49.07 38.01 8.63
CA CYS A 19 48.23 37.01 7.95
C CYS A 19 48.25 35.62 8.61
N SER A 20 49.34 35.25 9.28
CA SER A 20 49.41 33.97 10.01
C SER A 20 48.74 34.04 11.40
N ALA A 21 48.59 35.24 11.97
CA ALA A 21 47.80 35.46 13.19
C ALA A 21 46.28 35.54 12.93
N ALA A 22 45.84 35.87 11.71
CA ALA A 22 44.42 35.95 11.35
C ALA A 22 43.75 34.59 11.09
N LEU A 23 44.53 33.52 10.88
CA LEU A 23 43.99 32.15 10.72
C LEU A 23 43.80 31.40 12.04
N ALA A 24 44.26 31.96 13.16
CA ALA A 24 44.18 31.31 14.47
C ALA A 24 42.96 31.73 15.32
N GLN A 25 42.08 32.60 14.82
CA GLN A 25 40.97 33.10 15.64
C GLN A 25 39.67 33.29 14.84
N ALA A 26 39.12 32.16 14.39
CA ALA A 26 37.69 32.00 14.18
C ALA A 26 37.19 30.69 14.83
N GLU A 27 37.77 30.31 15.96
CA GLU A 27 37.15 29.33 16.84
C GLU A 27 36.07 30.05 17.65
N GLY A 28 34.83 30.00 17.13
CA GLY A 28 33.67 30.53 17.82
C GLY A 28 33.61 30.03 19.27
N LYS A 29 33.30 30.95 20.20
CA LYS A 29 33.24 30.76 21.66
C LYS A 29 32.30 29.62 22.14
N PHE A 30 31.59 29.00 21.20
CA PHE A 30 30.61 27.94 21.39
C PHE A 30 30.94 26.73 20.51
N LYS A 31 32.21 26.40 20.28
CA LYS A 31 32.58 25.08 19.75
C LYS A 31 33.01 24.21 20.91
N LEU A 32 32.40 23.02 21.04
CA LEU A 32 32.89 21.96 21.90
C LEU A 32 34.40 21.77 21.68
N LYS A 33 35.16 21.59 22.78
CA LYS A 33 36.60 21.33 22.70
C LYS A 33 36.84 20.15 21.74
N PRO A 34 37.82 20.22 20.82
CA PRO A 34 38.15 19.10 19.94
C PRO A 34 38.28 17.79 20.75
N GLY A 35 37.50 16.77 20.40
CA GLY A 35 37.44 15.49 21.12
C GLY A 35 36.39 15.37 22.22
N ALA A 36 35.53 16.37 22.43
CA ALA A 36 34.36 16.31 23.30
C ALA A 36 33.28 15.38 22.71
N ARG A 37 33.23 14.15 23.22
CA ARG A 37 32.29 13.08 22.81
C ARG A 37 32.00 12.15 23.99
N GLY A 38 30.94 11.37 23.90
CA GLY A 38 30.63 10.29 24.83
C GLY A 38 30.41 10.75 26.27
N LYS A 39 31.37 10.45 27.17
CA LYS A 39 31.24 10.67 28.62
C LYS A 39 30.89 12.11 29.01
N LEU A 40 31.35 13.10 28.25
CA LEU A 40 30.99 14.51 28.50
C LEU A 40 29.50 14.77 28.20
N CYS A 41 28.96 14.18 27.14
CA CYS A 41 27.54 14.30 26.83
C CYS A 41 26.71 13.63 27.93
N LEU A 42 27.15 12.45 28.40
CA LEU A 42 26.45 11.68 29.45
C LEU A 42 26.51 12.28 30.85
N SER A 43 27.42 13.24 31.14
CA SER A 43 27.38 13.94 32.43
C SER A 43 26.13 14.82 32.58
N CYS A 44 25.54 15.25 31.47
CA CYS A 44 24.29 16.01 31.45
C CYS A 44 23.11 15.16 30.95
N HIS A 45 23.33 14.27 29.99
CA HIS A 45 22.33 13.32 29.47
C HIS A 45 22.39 11.97 30.21
N SER A 46 22.45 12.02 31.55
CA SER A 46 22.66 10.83 32.38
C SER A 46 21.56 9.78 32.20
N ALA A 47 20.31 10.21 32.02
CA ALA A 47 19.16 9.35 31.73
C ALA A 47 19.33 8.50 30.47
N PHE A 48 20.12 8.96 29.49
CA PHE A 48 20.38 8.21 28.26
C PHE A 48 21.36 7.04 28.46
N SER A 49 22.15 7.07 29.54
CA SER A 49 23.15 6.04 29.84
C SER A 49 22.53 4.65 29.99
N GLU A 50 21.28 4.56 30.43
CA GLU A 50 20.57 3.29 30.56
C GLU A 50 20.35 2.62 29.19
N LYS A 51 19.95 3.41 28.18
CA LYS A 51 19.74 2.90 26.82
C LYS A 51 21.02 2.36 26.19
N MET A 52 22.18 2.91 26.56
CA MET A 52 23.48 2.42 26.11
C MET A 52 23.84 1.02 26.65
N ASN A 53 23.11 0.52 27.65
CA ASN A 53 23.31 -0.83 28.19
C ASN A 53 22.49 -1.90 27.45
N ALA A 54 21.71 -1.53 26.44
CA ALA A 54 20.95 -2.49 25.66
C ALA A 54 21.88 -3.46 24.90
N LYS A 55 21.38 -4.67 24.65
CA LYS A 55 22.16 -5.79 24.09
C LYS A 55 22.77 -5.48 22.72
N HIS A 56 22.05 -4.75 21.88
CA HIS A 56 22.48 -4.37 20.54
C HIS A 56 22.60 -2.86 20.46
N ILE A 57 23.79 -2.36 20.75
CA ILE A 57 24.13 -0.94 20.64
C ILE A 57 24.66 -0.62 19.25
N HIS A 58 24.19 0.48 18.66
CA HIS A 58 24.63 0.95 17.36
C HIS A 58 26.09 1.40 17.43
N THR A 59 26.88 1.07 16.40
CA THR A 59 28.34 1.19 16.42
C THR A 59 28.87 2.60 16.75
N PRO A 60 28.34 3.70 16.17
CA PRO A 60 28.75 5.05 16.54
C PRO A 60 28.50 5.35 18.02
N LEU A 61 27.34 4.94 18.55
CA LEU A 61 27.00 5.17 19.93
C LEU A 61 27.89 4.36 20.90
N ALA A 62 28.21 3.11 20.56
CA ALA A 62 29.14 2.28 21.33
C ALA A 62 30.54 2.91 21.46
N LYS A 63 30.95 3.69 20.44
CA LYS A 63 32.20 4.46 20.43
C LYS A 63 32.08 5.82 21.16
N GLY A 64 30.90 6.13 21.69
CA GLY A 64 30.59 7.41 22.31
C GLY A 64 30.50 8.56 21.29
N ASP A 65 30.29 8.29 20.01
CA ASP A 65 30.19 9.31 18.98
C ASP A 65 28.76 9.82 18.87
N CYS A 66 28.42 10.83 19.69
CA CYS A 66 27.11 11.48 19.63
C CYS A 66 27.05 12.54 18.52
N SER A 67 28.19 13.19 18.22
CA SER A 67 28.25 14.33 17.31
C SER A 67 28.31 13.94 15.83
N GLY A 68 28.56 12.66 15.52
CA GLY A 68 28.42 12.14 14.16
C GLY A 68 26.98 12.21 13.64
N CYS A 69 25.99 12.20 14.54
CA CYS A 69 24.58 12.29 14.22
C CYS A 69 23.88 13.53 14.80
N HIS A 70 24.31 14.03 15.96
CA HIS A 70 23.70 15.19 16.60
C HIS A 70 24.57 16.44 16.51
N ASN A 71 23.95 17.60 16.30
CA ASN A 71 24.57 18.90 16.47
C ASN A 71 24.33 19.41 17.90
N PRO A 72 25.37 19.45 18.76
CA PRO A 72 25.22 19.79 20.17
C PRO A 72 24.95 21.28 20.44
N HIS A 73 24.94 22.15 19.43
CA HIS A 73 24.70 23.58 19.61
C HIS A 73 23.32 24.00 19.11
N ALA A 74 23.06 23.79 17.83
CA ALA A 74 21.82 24.21 17.21
C ALA A 74 21.57 23.36 15.96
N SER A 75 20.33 22.92 15.80
CA SER A 75 19.84 22.30 14.59
C SER A 75 18.38 22.66 14.38
N ASN A 76 17.98 22.71 13.11
CA ASN A 76 16.58 22.84 12.71
C ASN A 76 15.88 21.47 12.57
N HIS A 77 16.62 20.37 12.78
CA HIS A 77 16.09 19.01 12.73
C HIS A 77 15.71 18.51 14.13
N ALA A 78 14.75 17.59 14.18
CA ALA A 78 14.27 17.00 15.42
C ALA A 78 15.43 16.44 16.26
N MET A 79 15.31 16.54 17.59
CA MET A 79 16.28 15.99 18.54
C MET A 79 17.73 16.44 18.29
N MET A 80 17.91 17.65 17.74
CA MET A 80 19.21 18.23 17.45
C MET A 80 20.05 17.41 16.46
N MET A 81 19.44 16.71 15.49
CA MET A 81 20.21 15.95 14.48
C MET A 81 20.97 16.87 13.52
N ASP A 82 22.11 16.44 12.99
CA ASP A 82 22.94 17.20 12.03
C ASP A 82 22.40 17.16 10.58
N GLY A 83 21.22 16.58 10.39
CA GLY A 83 20.53 16.47 9.10
C GLY A 83 19.19 15.77 9.29
N ASP A 84 18.48 15.53 8.19
CA ASP A 84 17.26 14.73 8.20
C ASP A 84 17.56 13.27 8.54
N ALA A 85 16.60 12.62 9.19
CA ALA A 85 16.79 11.31 9.82
C ALA A 85 17.19 10.22 8.81
N ASP A 86 16.72 10.31 7.57
CA ASP A 86 17.04 9.40 6.47
C ASP A 86 18.44 9.69 5.89
N SER A 87 18.75 10.96 5.63
CA SER A 87 20.02 11.39 5.06
C SER A 87 21.22 11.07 5.96
N ILE A 88 21.02 11.09 7.28
CA ILE A 88 22.09 10.87 8.26
C ILE A 88 22.55 9.42 8.29
N CYS A 89 21.63 8.47 8.07
CA CYS A 89 21.94 7.05 7.99
C CYS A 89 22.87 6.79 6.80
N TYR A 90 22.60 7.42 5.66
CA TYR A 90 23.39 7.23 4.43
C TYR A 90 24.76 7.92 4.43
N LYS A 91 25.10 8.71 5.45
CA LYS A 91 26.49 9.17 5.65
C LYS A 91 27.46 8.00 5.89
N CYS A 92 26.94 6.89 6.42
CA CYS A 92 27.73 5.69 6.75
C CYS A 92 27.19 4.41 6.11
N HIS A 93 25.89 4.32 5.84
CA HIS A 93 25.27 3.15 5.21
C HIS A 93 25.10 3.37 3.71
N ASP A 94 25.36 2.33 2.92
CA ASP A 94 24.99 2.33 1.50
C ASP A 94 23.47 2.35 1.34
N SER A 95 22.99 2.77 0.17
CA SER A 95 21.57 2.65 -0.17
C SER A 95 21.13 1.20 -0.03
N VAL A 96 20.08 0.98 0.74
CA VAL A 96 19.45 -0.34 0.91
C VAL A 96 18.42 -0.65 -0.17
N VAL A 97 18.16 0.33 -1.04
CA VAL A 97 17.26 0.22 -2.18
C VAL A 97 18.10 0.23 -3.46
N PRO A 98 18.18 -0.90 -4.18
CA PRO A 98 18.83 -0.96 -5.48
C PRO A 98 18.16 -0.03 -6.50
N GLU A 99 18.94 0.57 -7.40
CA GLU A 99 18.42 1.51 -8.42
C GLU A 99 17.37 0.86 -9.34
N ALA A 100 17.52 -0.43 -9.63
CA ALA A 100 16.60 -1.22 -10.44
C ALA A 100 15.71 -2.16 -9.61
N ALA A 101 15.32 -1.76 -8.39
CA ALA A 101 14.46 -2.58 -7.54
C ALA A 101 13.10 -2.85 -8.19
N ALA A 102 12.72 -4.13 -8.30
CA ALA A 102 11.39 -4.55 -8.76
C ALA A 102 10.29 -4.24 -7.73
N SER A 103 10.63 -4.21 -6.43
CA SER A 103 9.73 -3.72 -5.39
C SER A 103 10.49 -3.13 -4.21
N VAL A 104 9.88 -2.13 -3.56
CA VAL A 104 10.43 -1.42 -2.41
C VAL A 104 9.34 -1.33 -1.33
N HIS A 105 9.74 -1.50 -0.08
CA HIS A 105 8.86 -1.32 1.06
C HIS A 105 8.60 0.19 1.24
N GLN A 106 7.33 0.60 1.25
CA GLN A 106 6.98 2.03 1.17
C GLN A 106 7.65 2.86 2.28
N MET A 107 7.65 2.37 3.53
CA MET A 107 8.33 3.07 4.65
C MET A 107 9.83 3.26 4.42
N VAL A 108 10.48 2.39 3.64
CA VAL A 108 11.89 2.55 3.29
C VAL A 108 12.06 3.57 2.15
N ALA A 109 11.16 3.56 1.17
CA ALA A 109 11.14 4.55 0.10
C ALA A 109 10.91 5.98 0.65
N ASP A 110 10.10 6.10 1.71
CA ASP A 110 9.78 7.36 2.38
C ASP A 110 10.86 7.80 3.40
N GLY A 111 11.94 7.02 3.56
CA GLY A 111 13.04 7.34 4.47
C GLY A 111 12.73 7.13 5.96
N GLU A 112 11.64 6.44 6.29
CA GLU A 112 11.21 6.20 7.68
C GLU A 112 11.99 5.07 8.36
N CYS A 113 13.33 5.11 8.32
CA CYS A 113 14.18 4.06 8.88
C CYS A 113 13.90 3.81 10.37
N THR A 114 13.53 4.86 11.11
CA THR A 114 13.26 4.79 12.55
C THR A 114 11.92 4.15 12.90
N ALA A 115 11.05 3.90 11.92
CA ALA A 115 9.83 3.13 12.13
C ALA A 115 10.13 1.64 12.42
N CYS A 116 11.33 1.16 12.04
CA CYS A 116 11.76 -0.22 12.29
C CYS A 116 13.06 -0.31 13.08
N HIS A 117 13.96 0.67 12.95
CA HIS A 117 15.28 0.67 13.59
C HIS A 117 15.39 1.71 14.70
N ASP A 118 15.97 1.33 15.82
CA ASP A 118 16.44 2.26 16.84
C ASP A 118 17.87 2.74 16.48
N PRO A 119 18.08 4.02 16.15
CA PRO A 119 19.39 4.52 15.70
C PRO A 119 20.46 4.50 16.81
N HIS A 120 20.07 4.20 18.05
CA HIS A 120 20.94 4.18 19.21
C HIS A 120 21.22 2.76 19.68
N ALA A 121 20.20 2.06 20.18
CA ALA A 121 20.35 0.73 20.75
C ALA A 121 19.00 0.05 20.92
N SER A 122 18.96 -1.27 20.77
CA SER A 122 17.75 -2.06 21.02
C SER A 122 18.07 -3.42 21.65
N ALA A 123 17.00 -4.11 22.07
CA ALA A 123 17.09 -5.49 22.55
C ALA A 123 17.24 -6.52 21.41
N TYR A 124 17.08 -6.10 20.15
CA TYR A 124 16.96 -6.98 18.98
C TYR A 124 18.11 -6.79 17.98
N PRO A 125 18.56 -7.85 17.28
CA PRO A 125 19.61 -7.74 16.26
C PRO A 125 19.26 -6.73 15.17
N GLY A 126 20.27 -6.08 14.59
CA GLY A 126 20.06 -5.04 13.59
C GLY A 126 19.41 -3.78 14.14
N ASN A 127 19.45 -3.60 15.47
CA ASN A 127 18.83 -2.47 16.16
C ASN A 127 17.32 -2.35 15.92
N LEU A 128 16.62 -3.46 15.67
CA LEU A 128 15.18 -3.40 15.42
C LEU A 128 14.42 -2.97 16.69
N ILE A 129 13.31 -2.25 16.53
CA ILE A 129 12.47 -1.83 17.67
C ILE A 129 11.64 -2.98 18.24
N LYS A 130 11.41 -4.03 17.45
CA LYS A 130 10.69 -5.26 17.83
C LYS A 130 11.29 -6.48 17.13
N GLY A 131 11.05 -7.67 17.68
CA GLY A 131 11.65 -8.91 17.20
C GLY A 131 10.79 -9.66 16.19
N GLY A 132 11.42 -10.23 15.15
CA GLY A 132 10.80 -11.20 14.25
C GLY A 132 9.59 -10.65 13.49
N SER A 133 8.59 -11.51 13.28
CA SER A 133 7.36 -11.14 12.55
C SER A 133 6.50 -10.12 13.30
N GLU A 134 6.65 -9.99 14.62
CA GLU A 134 5.85 -9.03 15.40
C GLU A 134 6.12 -7.59 14.99
N LEU A 135 7.33 -7.27 14.51
CA LEU A 135 7.65 -5.95 13.97
C LEU A 135 6.79 -5.65 12.74
N CYS A 136 6.65 -6.61 11.83
CA CYS A 136 5.85 -6.45 10.62
C CYS A 136 4.37 -6.22 10.96
N PHE A 137 3.87 -6.86 12.02
CA PHE A 137 2.47 -6.76 12.44
C PHE A 137 2.12 -5.48 13.18
N GLU A 138 3.08 -4.62 13.52
CA GLU A 138 2.80 -3.25 13.99
C GLU A 138 2.04 -2.44 12.93
N CYS A 139 2.28 -2.73 11.65
CA CYS A 139 1.56 -2.11 10.54
C CYS A 139 0.67 -3.11 9.78
N HIS A 140 1.11 -4.36 9.64
CA HIS A 140 0.35 -5.42 8.96
C HIS A 140 -0.49 -6.25 9.94
N GLN A 141 -1.25 -5.57 10.81
CA GLN A 141 -2.00 -6.23 11.90
C GLN A 141 -3.02 -7.24 11.37
N GLU A 142 -3.82 -6.85 10.37
CA GLU A 142 -4.84 -7.72 9.76
C GLU A 142 -4.23 -9.02 9.20
N LEU A 143 -3.05 -8.93 8.61
CA LEU A 143 -2.32 -10.10 8.12
C LEU A 143 -1.87 -10.99 9.29
N GLY A 144 -1.37 -10.40 10.37
CA GLY A 144 -0.98 -11.14 11.58
C GLY A 144 -2.16 -11.87 12.23
N GLU A 145 -3.31 -11.20 12.29
CA GLU A 145 -4.58 -11.78 12.77
C GLU A 145 -5.02 -12.94 11.86
N LYS A 146 -5.05 -12.74 10.54
CA LYS A 146 -5.38 -13.77 9.55
C LYS A 146 -4.48 -15.01 9.69
N ILE A 147 -3.15 -14.82 9.74
CA ILE A 147 -2.18 -15.91 9.90
C ILE A 147 -2.45 -16.72 11.17
N THR A 148 -2.84 -16.03 12.25
CA THR A 148 -3.11 -16.65 13.55
C THR A 148 -4.44 -17.38 13.57
N SER A 149 -5.46 -16.85 12.90
CA SER A 149 -6.80 -17.46 12.81
C SER A 149 -6.90 -18.60 11.80
N ASN A 150 -6.00 -18.65 10.81
CA ASN A 150 -6.02 -19.66 9.76
C ASN A 150 -5.99 -21.09 10.29
N LYS A 151 -7.00 -21.88 9.92
CA LYS A 151 -7.08 -23.30 10.27
C LYS A 151 -5.88 -24.11 9.77
N TYR A 152 -5.40 -23.81 8.57
CA TYR A 152 -4.22 -24.46 7.97
C TYR A 152 -3.12 -23.43 7.79
N SER A 153 -2.06 -23.56 8.58
CA SER A 153 -0.95 -22.61 8.56
C SER A 153 0.19 -23.07 7.66
N HIS A 154 0.85 -22.13 7.00
CA HIS A 154 2.08 -22.40 6.26
C HIS A 154 3.32 -22.25 7.17
N SER A 155 4.10 -23.33 7.30
CA SER A 155 5.22 -23.40 8.27
C SER A 155 6.28 -22.29 8.15
N PRO A 156 6.72 -21.87 6.94
CA PRO A 156 7.70 -20.78 6.80
C PRO A 156 7.25 -19.47 7.44
N VAL A 157 5.97 -19.11 7.28
CA VAL A 157 5.39 -17.85 7.75
C VAL A 157 5.33 -17.81 9.28
N LYS A 158 4.95 -18.91 9.93
CA LYS A 158 4.98 -19.04 11.40
C LYS A 158 6.37 -18.87 12.00
N LYS A 159 7.43 -19.12 11.23
CA LYS A 159 8.80 -19.02 11.72
C LYS A 159 9.37 -17.62 11.55
N ASN A 160 9.31 -17.07 10.35
CA ASN A 160 9.84 -15.75 10.04
C ASN A 160 9.41 -15.31 8.61
N CYS A 161 8.81 -14.12 8.47
CA CYS A 161 8.46 -13.51 7.18
C CYS A 161 9.69 -13.39 6.25
N LEU A 162 10.87 -13.14 6.83
CA LEU A 162 12.12 -12.99 6.11
C LEU A 162 12.66 -14.30 5.51
N ARG A 163 11.95 -15.42 5.61
CA ARG A 163 12.26 -16.62 4.81
C ARG A 163 11.93 -16.42 3.34
N CYS A 164 10.85 -15.70 3.07
CA CYS A 164 10.36 -15.45 1.71
C CYS A 164 10.56 -13.99 1.29
N HIS A 165 10.49 -13.05 2.24
CA HIS A 165 10.56 -11.62 1.96
C HIS A 165 11.94 -10.99 2.26
N THR A 166 12.24 -9.90 1.56
CA THR A 166 13.29 -8.92 1.84
C THR A 166 12.67 -7.71 2.55
N PRO A 167 13.18 -7.24 3.70
CA PRO A 167 12.49 -6.22 4.49
C PRO A 167 12.53 -4.81 3.86
N HIS A 168 13.47 -4.54 2.94
CA HIS A 168 13.65 -3.21 2.35
C HIS A 168 13.23 -3.16 0.88
N ALA A 169 13.88 -3.96 0.04
CA ALA A 169 13.63 -3.98 -1.39
C ALA A 169 14.01 -5.34 -1.98
N SER A 170 13.34 -5.72 -3.07
CA SER A 170 13.70 -6.86 -3.89
C SER A 170 14.12 -6.39 -5.28
N GLU A 171 15.28 -6.85 -5.73
CA GLU A 171 15.81 -6.52 -7.06
C GLU A 171 14.96 -7.10 -8.18
N LYS A 172 14.46 -8.32 -8.00
CA LYS A 172 13.93 -9.13 -9.11
C LYS A 172 12.48 -9.56 -8.96
N SER A 173 11.88 -9.35 -7.80
CA SER A 173 10.52 -9.86 -7.55
C SER A 173 9.61 -8.77 -7.02
N ALA A 174 8.32 -8.87 -7.36
CA ALA A 174 7.27 -8.09 -6.73
C ALA A 174 7.06 -8.51 -5.26
N SER A 175 6.30 -7.70 -4.50
CA SER A 175 5.90 -7.99 -3.12
C SER A 175 7.05 -8.33 -2.19
N LEU A 176 8.23 -7.75 -2.44
CA LEU A 176 9.45 -7.96 -1.67
C LEU A 176 9.89 -9.42 -1.59
N LEU A 177 9.53 -10.28 -2.55
CA LEU A 177 9.96 -11.67 -2.52
C LEU A 177 11.45 -11.79 -2.82
N LYS A 178 12.14 -12.70 -2.14
CA LYS A 178 13.55 -13.02 -2.40
C LYS A 178 13.79 -13.64 -3.77
N LYS A 179 12.77 -14.28 -4.33
CA LYS A 179 12.80 -15.02 -5.59
C LYS A 179 11.39 -15.05 -6.17
N GLU A 180 11.28 -15.06 -7.48
CA GLU A 180 9.99 -15.16 -8.15
C GLU A 180 9.40 -16.57 -8.05
N GLU A 181 8.08 -16.65 -8.20
CA GLU A 181 7.36 -17.91 -8.36
C GLU A 181 7.53 -18.47 -9.77
N PRO A 182 7.56 -19.81 -9.92
CA PRO A 182 7.43 -20.83 -8.87
C PRO A 182 8.71 -21.10 -8.08
N GLY A 183 9.85 -20.56 -8.51
CA GLY A 183 11.17 -20.88 -7.98
C GLY A 183 11.31 -20.74 -6.46
N LEU A 184 10.66 -19.76 -5.84
CA LEU A 184 10.64 -19.59 -4.38
C LEU A 184 9.99 -20.76 -3.66
N CYS A 185 8.83 -21.22 -4.15
CA CYS A 185 8.09 -22.32 -3.56
C CYS A 185 8.83 -23.65 -3.74
N LEU A 186 9.44 -23.83 -4.91
CA LEU A 186 10.17 -25.04 -5.28
C LEU A 186 11.49 -25.23 -4.52
N ASP A 187 12.00 -24.20 -3.85
CA ASP A 187 13.15 -24.34 -2.94
C ASP A 187 12.84 -25.26 -1.75
N CYS A 188 11.55 -25.46 -1.43
CA CYS A 188 11.08 -26.37 -0.38
C CYS A 188 10.11 -27.45 -0.90
N HIS A 189 9.28 -27.16 -1.90
CA HIS A 189 8.25 -28.09 -2.41
C HIS A 189 8.78 -28.96 -3.57
N LYS A 190 9.01 -30.24 -3.30
CA LYS A 190 9.55 -31.20 -4.28
C LYS A 190 8.46 -31.77 -5.20
N THR A 191 8.52 -31.40 -6.47
CA THR A 191 7.56 -31.78 -7.52
C THR A 191 7.72 -33.22 -8.02
N SER A 192 8.89 -33.83 -7.80
CA SER A 192 9.18 -35.22 -8.14
C SER A 192 8.44 -36.24 -7.27
N SER A 193 7.85 -35.81 -6.15
CA SER A 193 7.11 -36.70 -5.25
C SER A 193 5.78 -37.16 -5.88
N GLY A 194 5.46 -38.44 -5.75
CA GLY A 194 4.17 -38.98 -6.23
C GLY A 194 2.96 -38.31 -5.57
N GLY A 195 3.12 -37.85 -4.32
CA GLY A 195 2.11 -37.07 -3.61
C GLY A 195 1.81 -35.73 -4.29
N PHE A 196 2.85 -34.99 -4.72
CA PHE A 196 2.67 -33.72 -5.44
C PHE A 196 1.88 -33.92 -6.74
N LYS A 197 2.28 -34.89 -7.56
CA LYS A 197 1.59 -35.18 -8.83
C LYS A 197 0.14 -35.60 -8.61
N LYS A 198 -0.11 -36.47 -7.62
CA LYS A 198 -1.47 -36.94 -7.30
C LYS A 198 -2.37 -35.78 -6.83
N SER A 199 -1.87 -34.91 -5.96
CA SER A 199 -2.63 -33.75 -5.46
C SER A 199 -3.01 -32.78 -6.57
N HIS A 200 -2.17 -32.64 -7.59
CA HIS A 200 -2.42 -31.78 -8.76
C HIS A 200 -2.97 -32.54 -9.97
N ARG A 201 -3.53 -33.74 -9.76
CA ARG A 201 -4.17 -34.55 -10.80
C ARG A 201 -3.27 -34.80 -12.03
N ASN A 202 -1.96 -34.88 -11.79
CA ASN A 202 -0.89 -35.03 -12.78
C ASN A 202 -0.74 -33.85 -13.76
N TYR A 203 -1.41 -32.73 -13.54
CA TYR A 203 -1.14 -31.52 -14.33
C TYR A 203 0.22 -30.93 -13.96
N PRO A 204 0.97 -30.37 -14.94
CA PRO A 204 2.33 -29.86 -14.74
C PRO A 204 2.31 -28.46 -14.09
N VAL A 205 1.71 -28.34 -12.91
CA VAL A 205 1.53 -27.07 -12.19
C VAL A 205 2.83 -26.47 -11.66
N GLU A 206 3.92 -27.23 -11.66
CA GLU A 206 5.24 -26.76 -11.22
C GLU A 206 5.81 -25.61 -12.07
N GLN A 207 5.23 -25.37 -13.24
CA GLN A 207 5.59 -24.26 -14.12
C GLN A 207 4.68 -23.03 -13.91
N GLY A 208 3.60 -23.19 -13.14
CA GLY A 208 2.60 -22.14 -12.90
C GLY A 208 2.92 -21.27 -11.69
N ARG A 209 2.04 -20.30 -11.42
CA ARG A 209 2.09 -19.47 -10.22
C ARG A 209 1.38 -20.20 -9.08
N CYS A 210 2.11 -20.61 -8.05
CA CYS A 210 1.54 -21.35 -6.93
C CYS A 210 0.49 -20.50 -6.18
N SER A 211 0.75 -19.19 -6.07
CA SER A 211 -0.14 -18.24 -5.40
C SER A 211 -1.46 -17.98 -6.13
N SER A 212 -1.67 -18.52 -7.33
CA SER A 212 -2.96 -18.36 -8.03
C SER A 212 -4.05 -19.24 -7.42
N CYS A 213 -3.65 -20.28 -6.68
CA CYS A 213 -4.55 -21.23 -6.03
C CYS A 213 -4.27 -21.38 -4.54
N HIS A 214 -3.02 -21.21 -4.12
CA HIS A 214 -2.61 -21.33 -2.72
C HIS A 214 -2.43 -19.95 -2.07
N ASP A 215 -2.80 -19.84 -0.79
CA ASP A 215 -2.40 -18.71 0.04
C ASP A 215 -1.07 -19.05 0.75
N PRO A 216 0.07 -18.43 0.37
CA PRO A 216 1.36 -18.71 0.98
C PRO A 216 1.43 -18.30 2.46
N HIS A 217 0.44 -17.55 2.99
CA HIS A 217 0.32 -17.20 4.39
C HIS A 217 -0.55 -18.17 5.20
N GLY A 218 -1.12 -19.19 4.54
CA GLY A 218 -2.08 -20.12 5.10
C GLY A 218 -3.52 -19.67 4.85
N SER A 219 -4.46 -20.56 5.12
CA SER A 219 -5.89 -20.34 4.86
C SER A 219 -6.77 -21.25 5.72
N ASN A 220 -8.08 -21.15 5.52
CA ASN A 220 -9.06 -22.04 6.11
C ASN A 220 -9.36 -23.28 5.27
N SER A 221 -8.80 -23.33 4.05
CA SER A 221 -8.93 -24.46 3.12
C SER A 221 -7.74 -25.41 3.21
N GLY A 222 -8.02 -26.71 3.06
CA GLY A 222 -6.99 -27.75 3.08
C GLY A 222 -5.89 -27.51 2.04
N ALA A 223 -4.67 -27.98 2.35
CA ALA A 223 -3.48 -27.76 1.51
C ALA A 223 -3.19 -26.27 1.22
N ILE A 224 -3.60 -25.38 2.12
CA ILE A 224 -3.46 -23.93 2.02
C ILE A 224 -3.99 -23.35 0.69
N LEU A 225 -5.02 -23.97 0.11
CA LEU A 225 -5.74 -23.35 -1.01
C LEU A 225 -6.35 -22.03 -0.53
N ALA A 226 -6.56 -21.06 -1.41
CA ALA A 226 -7.22 -19.81 -1.02
C ALA A 226 -8.61 -20.09 -0.40
N ASP A 227 -9.13 -19.17 0.41
CA ASP A 227 -10.33 -19.42 1.21
C ASP A 227 -11.55 -19.74 0.33
N ASN A 228 -11.65 -19.12 -0.85
CA ASN A 228 -12.67 -19.38 -1.84
C ASN A 228 -12.09 -20.20 -3.00
N VAL A 229 -12.41 -21.50 -3.06
CA VAL A 229 -11.99 -22.40 -4.14
C VAL A 229 -13.17 -22.70 -5.05
N HIS A 230 -12.98 -22.54 -6.35
CA HIS A 230 -13.99 -22.85 -7.34
C HIS A 230 -14.31 -24.36 -7.31
N GLU A 231 -15.59 -24.71 -7.26
CA GLU A 231 -16.05 -26.08 -7.06
C GLU A 231 -15.45 -27.12 -8.03
N PRO A 232 -15.26 -26.85 -9.34
CA PRO A 232 -14.55 -27.77 -10.24
C PRO A 232 -13.13 -28.11 -9.79
N ILE A 233 -12.42 -27.18 -9.15
CA ILE A 233 -11.06 -27.40 -8.64
C ILE A 233 -11.08 -28.30 -7.41
N THR A 234 -12.00 -28.03 -6.47
CA THR A 234 -12.19 -28.87 -5.28
C THR A 234 -12.48 -30.33 -5.66
N ASN A 235 -13.26 -30.53 -6.73
CA ASN A 235 -13.63 -31.84 -7.25
C ASN A 235 -12.58 -32.45 -8.21
N GLY A 236 -11.48 -31.75 -8.52
CA GLY A 236 -10.43 -32.22 -9.42
C GLY A 236 -10.88 -32.37 -10.88
N MET A 237 -11.90 -31.61 -11.29
CA MET A 237 -12.50 -31.64 -12.62
C MET A 237 -11.76 -30.73 -13.61
N CYS A 238 -10.43 -30.72 -13.57
CA CYS A 238 -9.59 -29.85 -14.39
C CYS A 238 -9.88 -30.04 -15.89
N ASN A 239 -10.15 -31.28 -16.30
CA ASN A 239 -10.41 -31.64 -17.69
C ASN A 239 -11.77 -31.19 -18.22
N GLN A 240 -12.66 -30.63 -17.39
CA GLN A 240 -13.87 -29.97 -17.88
C GLN A 240 -13.52 -28.67 -18.62
N CYS A 241 -12.45 -28.01 -18.19
CA CYS A 241 -11.99 -26.74 -18.74
C CYS A 241 -10.75 -26.91 -19.61
N HIS A 242 -9.80 -27.73 -19.16
CA HIS A 242 -8.50 -27.90 -19.78
C HIS A 242 -8.37 -29.22 -20.54
N ASN A 243 -7.33 -29.33 -21.36
CA ASN A 243 -6.92 -30.60 -21.97
C ASN A 243 -6.39 -31.58 -20.93
N GLU A 244 -6.26 -32.85 -21.31
CA GLU A 244 -5.73 -33.89 -20.42
C GLU A 244 -4.26 -33.61 -20.02
N PRO A 245 -3.83 -34.03 -18.81
CA PRO A 245 -2.52 -33.70 -18.24
C PRO A 245 -1.32 -34.20 -19.06
N ASN A 246 -1.52 -35.21 -19.90
CA ASN A 246 -0.51 -35.82 -20.77
C ASN A 246 -0.58 -35.32 -22.23
N SER A 247 -1.43 -34.35 -22.52
CA SER A 247 -1.51 -33.74 -23.85
C SER A 247 -0.33 -32.81 -24.12
N ALA A 248 -0.18 -32.37 -25.37
CA ALA A 248 0.86 -31.40 -25.75
C ALA A 248 0.69 -30.06 -25.00
N ASP A 249 -0.57 -29.64 -24.79
CA ASP A 249 -0.92 -28.39 -24.12
C ASP A 249 -1.93 -28.63 -22.98
N PRO A 250 -1.50 -29.18 -21.83
CA PRO A 250 -2.40 -29.57 -20.73
C PRO A 250 -3.25 -28.44 -20.18
N PHE A 251 -2.81 -27.19 -20.23
CA PHE A 251 -3.55 -26.05 -19.70
C PHE A 251 -4.32 -25.26 -20.77
N ALA A 252 -4.27 -25.66 -22.04
CA ALA A 252 -5.12 -25.02 -23.03
C ALA A 252 -6.60 -25.31 -22.71
N VAL A 253 -7.42 -24.26 -22.80
CA VAL A 253 -8.87 -24.36 -22.56
C VAL A 253 -9.57 -24.99 -23.76
N LYS A 254 -10.60 -25.77 -23.50
CA LYS A 254 -11.36 -26.50 -24.54
C LYS A 254 -12.30 -25.61 -25.35
N LYS A 255 -12.65 -24.43 -24.83
CA LYS A 255 -13.53 -23.43 -25.43
C LYS A 255 -13.10 -22.03 -25.02
N ASP A 256 -13.58 -21.02 -25.74
CA ASP A 256 -13.41 -19.62 -25.35
C ASP A 256 -14.04 -19.34 -23.97
N GLY A 257 -13.47 -18.41 -23.22
CA GLY A 257 -13.78 -18.21 -21.80
C GLY A 257 -15.27 -17.98 -21.51
N PHE A 258 -15.95 -17.19 -22.33
CA PHE A 258 -17.39 -16.96 -22.19
C PHE A 258 -18.21 -18.23 -22.36
N GLU A 259 -18.00 -18.95 -23.46
CA GLU A 259 -18.74 -20.19 -23.76
C GLU A 259 -18.44 -21.29 -22.74
N LEU A 260 -17.20 -21.34 -22.25
CA LEU A 260 -16.78 -22.29 -21.23
C LEU A 260 -17.54 -22.04 -19.92
N CYS A 261 -17.55 -20.79 -19.44
CA CYS A 261 -18.24 -20.41 -18.21
C CYS A 261 -19.77 -20.56 -18.34
N GLN A 262 -20.34 -20.18 -19.49
CA GLN A 262 -21.78 -20.28 -19.74
C GLN A 262 -22.30 -21.72 -19.68
N GLY A 263 -21.46 -22.71 -19.98
CA GLY A 263 -21.82 -24.12 -19.87
C GLY A 263 -22.29 -24.55 -18.46
N CYS A 264 -21.84 -23.87 -17.41
CA CYS A 264 -22.26 -24.12 -16.03
C CYS A 264 -23.01 -22.93 -15.40
N HIS A 265 -22.65 -21.70 -15.75
CA HIS A 265 -23.25 -20.48 -15.20
C HIS A 265 -24.34 -19.89 -16.11
N TYR A 266 -25.12 -20.75 -16.76
CA TYR A 266 -26.10 -20.36 -17.77
C TYR A 266 -27.11 -19.32 -17.26
N GLU A 267 -27.76 -19.57 -16.12
CA GLU A 267 -28.79 -18.68 -15.57
C GLU A 267 -28.22 -17.30 -15.21
N MET A 268 -27.12 -17.27 -14.45
CA MET A 268 -26.44 -16.04 -14.03
C MET A 268 -26.01 -15.18 -15.22
N ILE A 269 -25.42 -15.80 -16.24
CA ILE A 269 -24.95 -15.08 -17.43
C ILE A 269 -26.14 -14.56 -18.23
N ASN A 270 -27.16 -15.39 -18.47
CA ASN A 270 -28.33 -14.93 -19.24
C ASN A 270 -29.12 -13.83 -18.51
N GLU A 271 -29.20 -13.89 -17.18
CA GLU A 271 -29.79 -12.82 -16.39
C GLU A 271 -29.04 -11.50 -16.62
N ALA A 272 -27.71 -11.49 -16.51
CA ALA A 272 -26.91 -10.29 -16.75
C ALA A 272 -27.12 -9.76 -18.19
N PHE A 273 -27.10 -10.65 -19.19
CA PHE A 273 -27.26 -10.26 -20.59
C PHE A 273 -28.69 -9.89 -20.99
N SER A 274 -29.69 -10.16 -20.13
CA SER A 274 -31.07 -9.73 -20.34
C SER A 274 -31.32 -8.25 -20.01
N LYS A 275 -30.36 -7.59 -19.36
CA LYS A 275 -30.46 -6.19 -18.92
C LYS A 275 -30.13 -5.20 -20.03
N ASN A 276 -30.70 -4.00 -19.94
CA ASN A 276 -30.53 -2.96 -20.96
C ASN A 276 -29.11 -2.35 -21.01
N ARG A 277 -28.31 -2.49 -19.95
CA ARG A 277 -26.95 -1.96 -19.88
C ARG A 277 -26.00 -3.03 -19.37
N LEU A 278 -25.03 -3.36 -20.19
CA LEU A 278 -23.95 -4.29 -19.86
C LEU A 278 -22.71 -3.49 -19.48
N HIS A 279 -22.03 -3.93 -18.43
CA HIS A 279 -20.75 -3.35 -18.06
C HIS A 279 -19.69 -3.78 -19.09
N TRP A 280 -18.94 -2.83 -19.65
CA TRP A 280 -17.98 -3.11 -20.72
C TRP A 280 -17.01 -4.27 -20.44
N PRO A 281 -16.41 -4.42 -19.23
CA PRO A 281 -15.52 -5.56 -18.93
C PRO A 281 -16.20 -6.94 -19.01
N LEU A 282 -17.53 -7.00 -19.03
CA LEU A 282 -18.25 -8.27 -19.20
C LEU A 282 -18.26 -8.73 -20.66
N VAL A 283 -18.15 -7.79 -21.61
CA VAL A 283 -18.39 -8.03 -23.05
C VAL A 283 -17.15 -7.85 -23.92
N ASP A 284 -16.00 -7.53 -23.32
CA ASP A 284 -14.73 -7.57 -24.03
C ASP A 284 -14.24 -9.03 -24.22
N LYS A 285 -13.10 -9.20 -24.90
CA LYS A 285 -12.55 -10.55 -25.14
C LYS A 285 -12.06 -11.26 -23.88
N THR A 286 -11.74 -10.49 -22.83
CA THR A 286 -11.27 -11.00 -21.55
C THR A 286 -12.45 -11.46 -20.68
N GLY A 287 -13.59 -10.78 -20.77
CA GLY A 287 -14.85 -11.11 -20.13
C GLY A 287 -14.73 -11.27 -18.62
N CYS A 288 -15.31 -12.36 -18.10
CA CYS A 288 -15.41 -12.64 -16.67
C CYS A 288 -14.05 -12.55 -15.92
N ILE A 289 -12.95 -12.95 -16.57
CA ILE A 289 -11.63 -13.01 -15.94
C ILE A 289 -10.92 -11.64 -15.85
N ASN A 290 -11.56 -10.56 -16.30
CA ASN A 290 -11.15 -9.20 -15.94
C ASN A 290 -11.19 -8.99 -14.42
N CYS A 291 -12.26 -9.50 -13.79
CA CYS A 291 -12.55 -9.28 -12.38
C CYS A 291 -12.40 -10.56 -11.57
N HIS A 292 -12.63 -11.73 -12.17
CA HIS A 292 -12.64 -13.03 -11.49
C HIS A 292 -11.40 -13.89 -11.79
N THR A 293 -11.11 -14.82 -10.89
CA THR A 293 -10.15 -15.92 -11.09
C THR A 293 -10.92 -17.23 -11.20
N PRO A 294 -10.68 -18.05 -12.22
CA PRO A 294 -11.48 -19.24 -12.48
C PRO A 294 -11.16 -20.41 -11.53
N HIS A 295 -10.19 -20.27 -10.62
CA HIS A 295 -9.69 -21.37 -9.81
C HIS A 295 -9.89 -21.17 -8.32
N ALA A 296 -9.30 -20.14 -7.74
CA ALA A 296 -9.45 -19.82 -6.32
C ALA A 296 -9.10 -18.34 -6.07
N SER A 297 -9.62 -17.79 -4.97
CA SER A 297 -9.30 -16.45 -4.48
C SER A 297 -9.36 -16.38 -2.95
N SER A 298 -8.69 -15.38 -2.36
CA SER A 298 -8.97 -14.94 -1.00
C SER A 298 -10.32 -14.23 -0.88
N GLU A 299 -10.84 -13.71 -2.00
CA GLU A 299 -12.03 -12.88 -2.04
C GLU A 299 -13.27 -13.67 -2.45
N ASP A 300 -14.41 -13.24 -1.92
CA ASP A 300 -15.71 -13.82 -2.24
C ASP A 300 -16.05 -13.65 -3.72
N GLY A 301 -16.85 -14.58 -4.25
CA GLY A 301 -17.19 -14.60 -5.68
C GLY A 301 -15.97 -14.78 -6.59
N LEU A 302 -14.85 -15.26 -6.06
CA LEU A 302 -13.60 -15.47 -6.80
C LEU A 302 -13.06 -14.18 -7.44
N LEU A 303 -13.19 -13.03 -6.79
CA LEU A 303 -12.59 -11.79 -7.29
C LEU A 303 -11.07 -11.88 -7.29
N ARG A 304 -10.38 -11.24 -8.23
CA ARG A 304 -8.91 -11.33 -8.36
C ARG A 304 -8.13 -10.59 -7.27
N ASP A 305 -8.82 -9.68 -6.58
CA ASP A 305 -8.31 -8.76 -5.58
C ASP A 305 -9.52 -8.17 -4.84
N SER A 306 -9.30 -7.36 -3.81
CA SER A 306 -10.38 -6.67 -3.12
C SER A 306 -11.27 -5.91 -4.12
N MET A 307 -12.56 -5.80 -3.83
CA MET A 307 -13.52 -5.10 -4.71
C MET A 307 -13.03 -3.69 -5.08
N LEU A 308 -12.48 -2.96 -4.10
CA LEU A 308 -11.91 -1.63 -4.29
C LEU A 308 -10.78 -1.63 -5.33
N ASN A 309 -9.86 -2.59 -5.23
CA ASN A 309 -8.73 -2.71 -6.15
C ASN A 309 -9.14 -3.19 -7.54
N VAL A 310 -10.07 -4.15 -7.63
CA VAL A 310 -10.58 -4.66 -8.91
C VAL A 310 -11.24 -3.54 -9.70
N CYS A 311 -12.16 -2.80 -9.07
CA CYS A 311 -12.84 -1.67 -9.73
C CYS A 311 -11.85 -0.52 -9.99
N GLY A 312 -10.98 -0.23 -9.03
CA GLY A 312 -10.01 0.88 -9.08
C GLY A 312 -9.01 0.83 -10.23
N LYS A 313 -8.71 -0.37 -10.76
CA LYS A 313 -7.85 -0.53 -11.94
C LYS A 313 -8.39 0.22 -13.16
N CYS A 314 -9.71 0.32 -13.31
CA CYS A 314 -10.36 1.09 -14.38
C CYS A 314 -10.96 2.40 -13.88
N HIS A 315 -11.46 2.43 -12.64
CA HIS A 315 -12.09 3.59 -12.01
C HIS A 315 -11.13 4.37 -11.10
N SER A 316 -9.91 4.61 -11.59
CA SER A 316 -8.87 5.29 -10.83
C SER A 316 -9.22 6.74 -10.48
N ASP A 317 -10.04 7.40 -11.31
CA ASP A 317 -10.57 8.73 -11.04
C ASP A 317 -11.46 8.77 -9.79
N THR A 318 -12.14 7.66 -9.52
CA THR A 318 -13.03 7.50 -8.38
C THR A 318 -12.22 7.29 -7.11
N LEU A 319 -11.18 6.43 -7.15
CA LEU A 319 -10.26 6.27 -6.01
C LEU A 319 -9.55 7.59 -5.67
N ALA A 320 -9.02 8.28 -6.68
CA ALA A 320 -8.35 9.56 -6.49
C ALA A 320 -9.26 10.65 -5.86
N ARG A 321 -10.58 10.57 -6.08
CA ARG A 321 -11.55 11.46 -5.41
C ARG A 321 -11.80 11.03 -3.97
N GLN A 322 -11.90 9.74 -3.69
CA GLN A 322 -12.06 9.23 -2.33
C GLN A 322 -10.87 9.63 -1.46
N ASP A 323 -9.65 9.58 -2.00
CA ASP A 323 -8.43 9.97 -1.29
C ASP A 323 -8.49 11.43 -0.83
N ARG A 324 -8.86 12.33 -1.74
CA ARG A 324 -9.01 13.76 -1.45
C ARG A 324 -10.29 14.11 -0.68
N SER A 325 -11.16 13.13 -0.45
CA SER A 325 -12.46 13.39 0.17
C SER A 325 -12.31 13.78 1.63
N GLN A 326 -12.82 14.97 1.99
CA GLN A 326 -12.84 15.46 3.37
C GLN A 326 -13.83 14.69 4.25
N THR A 327 -14.89 14.14 3.65
CA THR A 327 -15.86 13.28 4.34
C THR A 327 -15.79 11.88 3.74
N LYS A 328 -15.67 10.85 4.58
CA LYS A 328 -15.58 9.46 4.14
C LYS A 328 -16.96 8.83 4.16
N HIS A 329 -17.39 8.26 3.03
CA HIS A 329 -18.63 7.51 2.92
C HIS A 329 -18.33 6.04 3.19
N LYS A 330 -18.81 5.50 4.31
CA LYS A 330 -18.37 4.20 4.83
C LYS A 330 -18.49 3.05 3.80
N PRO A 331 -19.65 2.79 3.17
CA PRO A 331 -19.75 1.73 2.15
C PRO A 331 -18.75 1.85 1.00
N ILE A 332 -18.37 3.08 0.63
CA ILE A 332 -17.42 3.31 -0.46
C ILE A 332 -15.97 3.11 0.03
N THR A 333 -15.68 3.60 1.25
CA THR A 333 -14.37 3.48 1.89
C THR A 333 -14.02 2.03 2.19
N ASP A 334 -15.04 1.24 2.54
CA ASP A 334 -14.92 -0.18 2.83
C ASP A 334 -14.93 -1.05 1.55
N GLY A 335 -15.02 -0.44 0.36
CA GLY A 335 -15.01 -1.16 -0.92
C GLY A 335 -16.32 -1.88 -1.27
N GLU A 336 -17.42 -1.60 -0.58
CA GLU A 336 -18.74 -2.21 -0.78
C GLU A 336 -19.49 -1.59 -1.98
N CYS A 337 -18.83 -1.46 -3.14
CA CYS A 337 -19.38 -0.81 -4.33
C CYS A 337 -20.70 -1.43 -4.79
N THR A 338 -20.87 -2.73 -4.56
CA THR A 338 -22.04 -3.50 -4.96
C THR A 338 -23.27 -3.23 -4.08
N VAL A 339 -23.17 -2.47 -3.00
CA VAL A 339 -24.36 -2.01 -2.24
C VAL A 339 -25.21 -1.10 -3.12
N CYS A 340 -24.57 -0.25 -3.92
CA CYS A 340 -25.26 0.68 -4.82
C CYS A 340 -25.21 0.23 -6.30
N HIS A 341 -24.16 -0.47 -6.71
CA HIS A 341 -23.95 -0.82 -8.11
C HIS A 341 -24.25 -2.30 -8.40
N SER A 342 -24.74 -2.56 -9.61
CA SER A 342 -24.81 -3.87 -10.23
C SER A 342 -23.66 -3.98 -11.26
N PRO A 343 -22.48 -4.47 -10.85
CA PRO A 343 -21.24 -4.33 -11.62
C PRO A 343 -21.20 -5.15 -12.91
N HIS A 344 -22.13 -6.08 -13.13
CA HIS A 344 -22.22 -6.86 -14.35
C HIS A 344 -23.17 -6.20 -15.36
N ALA A 345 -24.39 -5.91 -14.93
CA ALA A 345 -25.44 -5.38 -15.77
C ALA A 345 -26.53 -4.69 -14.94
N SER A 346 -27.22 -3.70 -15.52
CA SER A 346 -28.36 -3.03 -14.90
C SER A 346 -29.32 -2.48 -15.94
N ASP A 347 -30.58 -2.31 -15.57
CA ASP A 347 -31.54 -1.52 -16.34
C ASP A 347 -31.38 0.00 -16.10
N ASN A 348 -30.70 0.36 -15.01
CA ASN A 348 -30.58 1.73 -14.53
C ASN A 348 -29.26 2.39 -14.99
N PRO A 349 -29.25 3.73 -15.23
CA PRO A 349 -28.03 4.47 -15.52
C PRO A 349 -26.93 4.26 -14.47
N PHE A 350 -25.67 4.39 -14.91
CA PHE A 350 -24.49 4.22 -14.04
C PHE A 350 -24.45 2.88 -13.28
N MET A 351 -25.08 1.85 -13.83
CA MET A 351 -25.10 0.52 -13.25
C MET A 351 -25.71 0.49 -11.84
N GLN A 352 -26.69 1.34 -11.54
CA GLN A 352 -27.30 1.40 -10.22
C GLN A 352 -28.26 0.21 -9.98
N LYS A 353 -28.37 -0.25 -8.73
CA LYS A 353 -29.33 -1.29 -8.34
C LYS A 353 -30.77 -0.81 -8.38
N GLU A 354 -30.99 0.43 -7.98
CA GLU A 354 -32.32 1.05 -7.93
C GLU A 354 -32.56 2.00 -9.09
N ALA A 355 -33.83 2.20 -9.42
CA ALA A 355 -34.24 3.08 -10.53
C ALA A 355 -34.03 4.57 -10.23
N THR A 356 -33.93 4.95 -8.96
CA THR A 356 -33.75 6.36 -8.56
C THR A 356 -32.72 6.50 -7.45
N VAL A 357 -32.07 7.67 -7.41
CA VAL A 357 -31.12 8.05 -6.35
C VAL A 357 -31.80 8.08 -4.99
N ILE A 358 -33.06 8.51 -4.91
CA ILE A 358 -33.79 8.54 -3.64
C ILE A 358 -34.03 7.12 -3.12
N ALA A 359 -34.41 6.18 -4.01
CA ALA A 359 -34.60 4.79 -3.62
C ALA A 359 -33.29 4.15 -3.13
N ILE A 360 -32.16 4.39 -3.82
CA ILE A 360 -30.88 3.80 -3.42
C ILE A 360 -30.35 4.37 -2.10
N CYS A 361 -30.39 5.69 -1.93
CA CYS A 361 -29.95 6.32 -0.70
C CYS A 361 -30.91 5.99 0.47
N GLY A 362 -32.21 5.84 0.17
CA GLY A 362 -33.26 5.50 1.12
C GLY A 362 -33.12 4.12 1.76
N GLN A 363 -32.29 3.23 1.20
CA GLN A 363 -32.01 1.92 1.82
C GLN A 363 -31.27 2.04 3.16
N CYS A 364 -30.52 3.12 3.36
CA CYS A 364 -29.74 3.35 4.58
C CYS A 364 -30.00 4.71 5.23
N HIS A 365 -30.43 5.71 4.45
CA HIS A 365 -30.68 7.07 4.94
C HIS A 365 -32.18 7.33 5.02
N ASP A 366 -32.64 7.65 6.24
CA ASP A 366 -33.98 8.17 6.44
C ASP A 366 -34.05 9.65 6.00
N TRP A 367 -34.30 9.86 4.71
CA TRP A 367 -34.29 11.21 4.13
C TRP A 367 -35.53 12.03 4.51
N GLN A 368 -36.66 11.37 4.81
CA GLN A 368 -37.91 12.05 5.19
C GLN A 368 -37.75 12.84 6.49
N THR A 369 -36.83 12.42 7.36
CA THR A 369 -36.54 13.10 8.62
C THR A 369 -35.48 14.20 8.51
N HIS A 370 -34.76 14.32 7.39
CA HIS A 370 -33.64 15.26 7.23
C HIS A 370 -33.84 16.29 6.11
N SER A 371 -34.82 16.12 5.21
CA SER A 371 -34.98 17.03 4.08
C SER A 371 -35.83 18.26 4.42
N SER A 372 -35.15 19.40 4.62
CA SER A 372 -35.82 20.71 4.66
C SER A 372 -36.10 21.29 3.26
N HIS A 373 -35.75 20.55 2.20
CA HIS A 373 -35.87 20.99 0.81
C HIS A 373 -36.71 19.98 0.00
N PRO A 374 -37.62 20.42 -0.87
CA PRO A 374 -38.36 19.50 -1.74
C PRO A 374 -37.39 18.77 -2.69
N ILE A 375 -37.54 17.46 -2.83
CA ILE A 375 -36.80 16.59 -3.77
C ILE A 375 -37.77 15.53 -4.33
N GLY A 376 -37.43 14.90 -5.45
CA GLY A 376 -38.22 13.83 -6.05
C GLY A 376 -38.71 14.14 -7.46
N ALA A 377 -39.44 13.19 -8.06
CA ALA A 377 -39.78 13.20 -9.48
C ALA A 377 -40.57 14.45 -9.93
N GLU A 378 -41.33 15.08 -9.03
CA GLU A 378 -42.13 16.27 -9.31
C GLU A 378 -41.35 17.59 -9.14
N VAL A 379 -40.12 17.53 -8.64
CA VAL A 379 -39.30 18.70 -8.33
C VAL A 379 -38.16 18.75 -9.33
N LEU A 380 -38.12 19.75 -10.20
CA LEU A 380 -37.05 19.89 -11.21
C LEU A 380 -35.84 20.64 -10.64
N ASP A 381 -34.63 20.24 -11.04
CA ASP A 381 -33.41 20.98 -10.72
C ASP A 381 -33.34 22.27 -11.57
N PRO A 382 -33.31 23.49 -10.97
CA PRO A 382 -33.25 24.73 -11.72
C PRO A 382 -31.98 24.94 -12.57
N ARG A 383 -30.93 24.15 -12.31
CA ARG A 383 -29.68 24.15 -13.10
C ARG A 383 -29.80 23.30 -14.35
N ASN A 384 -30.65 22.27 -14.32
CA ASN A 384 -30.93 21.40 -15.45
C ASN A 384 -32.38 20.88 -15.38
N LEU A 385 -33.27 21.51 -16.15
CA LEU A 385 -34.70 21.19 -16.15
C LEU A 385 -35.04 19.79 -16.68
N ASN A 386 -34.06 19.05 -17.22
CA ASN A 386 -34.23 17.65 -17.61
C ASN A 386 -34.00 16.66 -16.45
N LEU A 387 -33.61 17.15 -15.27
CA LEU A 387 -33.32 16.33 -14.10
C LEU A 387 -34.28 16.68 -12.97
N ALA A 388 -34.75 15.64 -12.28
CA ALA A 388 -35.38 15.80 -10.99
C ALA A 388 -34.32 16.18 -9.94
N LEU A 389 -34.70 17.05 -9.02
CA LEU A 389 -33.87 17.43 -7.89
C LEU A 389 -33.83 16.26 -6.89
N ASP A 390 -32.63 15.81 -6.57
CA ASP A 390 -32.39 14.63 -5.72
C ASP A 390 -31.15 14.83 -4.82
N CYS A 391 -30.73 13.76 -4.14
CA CYS A 391 -29.57 13.81 -3.24
C CYS A 391 -28.27 14.18 -3.97
N LEU A 392 -28.07 13.67 -5.20
CA LEU A 392 -26.85 13.92 -5.98
C LEU A 392 -26.78 15.32 -6.57
N SER A 393 -27.89 16.04 -6.56
CA SER A 393 -27.94 17.46 -6.92
C SER A 393 -27.09 18.32 -5.98
N CYS A 394 -26.98 17.92 -4.72
CA CYS A 394 -26.21 18.63 -3.69
C CYS A 394 -24.94 17.87 -3.28
N HIS A 395 -24.99 16.54 -3.29
CA HIS A 395 -23.94 15.68 -2.79
C HIS A 395 -23.24 14.89 -3.90
N ARG A 396 -21.94 14.61 -3.70
CA ARG A 396 -21.18 13.67 -4.52
C ARG A 396 -20.62 12.57 -3.62
N THR A 397 -21.34 11.46 -3.56
CA THR A 397 -21.11 10.34 -2.63
C THR A 397 -19.73 9.70 -2.77
N HIS A 398 -19.14 9.73 -3.96
CA HIS A 398 -17.79 9.23 -4.23
C HIS A 398 -16.66 10.16 -3.75
N GLY A 399 -17.00 11.27 -3.10
CA GLY A 399 -16.07 12.17 -2.43
C GLY A 399 -15.87 13.51 -3.14
N THR A 400 -15.60 14.53 -2.31
CA THR A 400 -15.23 15.89 -2.73
C THR A 400 -14.20 16.47 -1.76
N GLU A 401 -13.45 17.47 -2.21
CA GLU A 401 -12.56 18.29 -1.39
C GLU A 401 -13.31 19.12 -0.32
N TYR A 402 -14.62 18.97 -0.21
CA TYR A 402 -15.49 19.73 0.69
C TYR A 402 -16.19 18.81 1.70
N THR A 403 -16.52 19.37 2.86
CA THR A 403 -17.22 18.61 3.91
C THR A 403 -18.63 18.22 3.45
N LYS A 404 -19.16 17.12 4.00
CA LYS A 404 -20.52 16.63 3.74
C LYS A 404 -20.80 16.34 2.25
N PHE A 405 -19.76 16.01 1.48
CA PHE A 405 -19.86 15.66 0.07
C PHE A 405 -20.40 16.77 -0.83
N LEU A 406 -20.37 18.04 -0.41
CA LEU A 406 -20.92 19.13 -1.20
C LEU A 406 -20.14 19.28 -2.51
N HIS A 407 -20.82 19.71 -3.58
CA HIS A 407 -20.19 20.09 -4.85
C HIS A 407 -19.43 21.43 -4.78
N PHE A 408 -19.62 22.22 -3.73
CA PHE A 408 -19.02 23.55 -3.53
C PHE A 408 -18.44 23.67 -2.12
N SER A 409 -17.55 24.64 -1.93
CA SER A 409 -16.83 24.91 -0.67
C SER A 409 -17.73 25.06 0.54
N ASP A 410 -18.93 25.58 0.34
CA ASP A 410 -19.87 25.92 1.39
C ASP A 410 -21.31 25.89 0.88
N ILE A 411 -22.26 25.88 1.82
CA ILE A 411 -23.70 25.79 1.54
C ILE A 411 -24.19 26.99 0.74
N GLN A 412 -23.70 28.20 1.03
CA GLN A 412 -24.16 29.41 0.34
C GLN A 412 -23.79 29.34 -1.15
N SER A 413 -22.55 28.97 -1.44
CA SER A 413 -22.02 28.77 -2.80
C SER A 413 -22.79 27.71 -3.59
N LEU A 414 -23.27 26.65 -2.93
CA LEU A 414 -24.18 25.66 -3.52
C LEU A 414 -25.58 26.22 -3.77
N CYS A 415 -26.21 26.84 -2.76
CA CYS A 415 -27.60 27.33 -2.85
C CYS A 415 -27.78 28.37 -3.96
N VAL A 416 -26.81 29.25 -4.15
CA VAL A 416 -26.89 30.28 -5.20
C VAL A 416 -26.80 29.69 -6.62
N GLN A 417 -26.45 28.41 -6.78
CA GLN A 417 -26.51 27.76 -8.09
C GLN A 417 -27.95 27.68 -8.61
N CYS A 418 -28.91 27.38 -7.74
CA CYS A 418 -30.33 27.27 -8.07
C CYS A 418 -31.09 28.56 -7.77
N HIS A 419 -30.73 29.28 -6.70
CA HIS A 419 -31.41 30.52 -6.30
C HIS A 419 -30.68 31.77 -6.79
N LYS A 420 -30.58 31.93 -8.11
CA LYS A 420 -29.81 33.01 -8.77
C LYS A 420 -30.16 34.42 -8.28
N LYS A 421 -31.41 34.66 -7.86
CA LYS A 421 -31.86 35.94 -7.27
C LYS A 421 -31.12 36.35 -5.98
N TYR A 422 -30.43 35.41 -5.33
CA TYR A 422 -29.64 35.65 -4.12
C TYR A 422 -28.12 35.63 -4.38
N ARG A 423 -27.68 35.52 -5.65
CA ARG A 423 -26.28 35.77 -6.01
C ARG A 423 -26.00 37.25 -5.74
N ARG A 424 -25.11 37.52 -4.79
CA ARG A 424 -24.59 38.87 -4.54
C ARG A 424 -23.52 39.21 -5.56
#